data_AF-A0A9D0CYV0-F1
#
_entry.id   AF-A0A9D0CYV0-F1
#
_cell.length_a   1.000
_cell.length_b   1.000
_cell.length_c   1.000
_cell.angle_alpha   90.00
_cell.angle_beta   90.00
_cell.angle_gamma   90.00
#
_symmetry.space_group_name_H-M   'P 1'
#
loop_
_entity.id
_entity.type
_entity.pdbx_description
1 polymer ?
#
loop_
_entity_poly.entity_id
_entity_poly.type
_entity_poly.pdbx_seq_one_letter_code
_entity_poly.pdbx_strand_id
1 'polypeptide(L)'
;MRITQRLVLGLLGTVLPVQLALADADGERAALARIIHELQAIDPLIMEAASQANPDARVRFQYDWLRQDLDRIRLGIQEHVDTPRSEPRTFPPLRGDYRR
;
A
#
# COMPACT_ATOMS: atom_id res chain seq x y z
N MET A 1 -44.18 -53.63 -13.68
CA MET A 1 -43.60 -52.80 -14.76
C MET A 1 -43.92 -51.34 -14.46
N ARG A 2 -42.92 -50.45 -14.57
CA ARG A 2 -42.95 -48.97 -14.39
C ARG A 2 -42.84 -48.46 -12.95
N ILE A 3 -41.90 -47.61 -12.55
CA ILE A 3 -40.50 -47.30 -12.95
C ILE A 3 -39.93 -46.52 -11.73
N THR A 4 -38.72 -46.89 -11.31
CA THR A 4 -37.81 -46.23 -10.35
C THR A 4 -37.57 -44.75 -10.71
N GLN A 5 -37.63 -43.75 -9.82
CA GLN A 5 -36.67 -43.36 -8.75
C GLN A 5 -35.95 -42.03 -9.10
N ARG A 6 -35.70 -41.24 -8.03
CA ARG A 6 -34.68 -40.19 -7.81
C ARG A 6 -35.03 -38.73 -8.12
N LEU A 7 -35.36 -38.02 -7.03
CA LEU A 7 -34.97 -36.64 -6.79
C LEU A 7 -33.46 -36.49 -7.07
N VAL A 8 -33.10 -35.74 -8.11
CA VAL A 8 -31.72 -35.29 -8.31
C VAL A 8 -31.55 -33.98 -7.55
N LEU A 9 -31.01 -34.18 -6.36
CA LEU A 9 -30.31 -33.27 -5.47
C LEU A 9 -29.58 -32.14 -6.21
N GLY A 10 -29.81 -30.91 -5.77
CA GLY A 10 -29.04 -29.74 -6.20
C GLY A 10 -27.57 -29.88 -5.82
N LEU A 11 -26.69 -29.62 -6.78
CA LEU A 11 -25.28 -29.36 -6.53
C LEU A 11 -24.71 -28.52 -7.69
N LEU A 12 -25.10 -27.26 -7.77
CA LEU A 12 -24.47 -26.30 -8.66
C LEU A 12 -24.46 -24.92 -7.98
N GLY A 13 -23.49 -24.66 -7.10
CA GLY A 13 -23.47 -23.35 -6.44
C GLY A 13 -22.47 -23.12 -5.32
N THR A 14 -21.30 -23.77 -5.28
CA THR A 14 -20.35 -23.53 -4.16
C THR A 14 -18.94 -23.10 -4.59
N VAL A 15 -18.67 -22.87 -5.89
CA VAL A 15 -17.31 -22.47 -6.33
C VAL A 15 -17.12 -20.94 -6.44
N LEU A 16 -18.18 -20.14 -6.28
CA LEU A 16 -18.13 -18.71 -6.61
C LEU A 16 -17.53 -17.73 -5.57
N PRO A 17 -17.44 -17.98 -4.25
CA PRO A 17 -16.98 -16.93 -3.32
C PRO A 17 -15.45 -16.72 -3.30
N VAL A 18 -14.65 -17.73 -3.66
CA VAL A 18 -13.18 -17.67 -3.54
C VAL A 18 -12.54 -16.78 -4.62
N GLN A 19 -13.11 -16.73 -5.83
CA GLN A 19 -12.52 -16.01 -6.96
C GLN A 19 -12.59 -14.49 -6.79
N LEU A 20 -13.66 -13.97 -6.17
CA LEU A 20 -13.82 -12.54 -5.90
C LEU A 20 -12.85 -12.04 -4.84
N ALA A 21 -12.63 -12.81 -3.77
CA ALA A 21 -11.70 -12.44 -2.69
C ALA A 21 -10.24 -12.41 -3.14
N LEU A 22 -9.85 -13.30 -4.06
CA LEU A 22 -8.51 -13.31 -4.64
C LEU A 22 -8.30 -12.12 -5.59
N ALA A 23 -9.29 -11.80 -6.43
CA ALA A 23 -9.22 -10.65 -7.35
C ALA A 23 -9.14 -9.31 -6.60
N ASP A 24 -9.85 -9.16 -5.49
CA ASP A 24 -9.79 -7.97 -4.64
C ASP A 24 -8.41 -7.81 -3.97
N ALA A 25 -7.87 -8.90 -3.40
CA ALA A 25 -6.53 -8.90 -2.81
C ALA A 25 -5.42 -8.63 -3.84
N ASP A 26 -5.55 -9.15 -5.05
CA ASP A 26 -4.60 -8.88 -6.15
C ASP A 26 -4.72 -7.42 -6.64
N GLY A 27 -5.94 -6.88 -6.69
CA GLY A 27 -6.21 -5.48 -7.01
C GLY A 27 -5.62 -4.51 -5.98
N GLU A 28 -5.83 -4.78 -4.68
CA GLU A 28 -5.24 -4.02 -3.59
C GLU A 28 -3.71 -4.03 -3.69
N ARG A 29 -3.09 -5.20 -3.83
CA ARG A 29 -1.63 -5.34 -3.96
C ARG A 29 -1.07 -4.56 -5.14
N ALA A 30 -1.74 -4.59 -6.30
CA ALA A 30 -1.33 -3.82 -7.47
C ALA A 30 -1.40 -2.30 -7.21
N ALA A 31 -2.45 -1.83 -6.53
CA ALA A 31 -2.59 -0.42 -6.15
C ALA A 31 -1.50 0.01 -5.16
N LEU A 32 -1.19 -0.81 -4.14
CA LEU A 32 -0.14 -0.54 -3.15
C LEU A 32 1.25 -0.54 -3.78
N ALA A 33 1.54 -1.48 -4.68
CA ALA A 33 2.79 -1.50 -5.44
C ALA A 33 2.96 -0.24 -6.30
N ARG A 34 1.86 0.24 -6.91
CA ARG A 34 1.87 1.51 -7.62
C ARG A 34 2.16 2.67 -6.67
N ILE A 35 1.53 2.74 -5.49
CA ILE A 35 1.82 3.80 -4.51
C ILE A 35 3.31 3.82 -4.15
N ILE A 36 3.92 2.66 -3.88
CA ILE A 36 5.37 2.55 -3.61
C ILE A 36 6.19 3.13 -4.76
N HIS A 37 5.83 2.79 -6.00
CA HIS A 37 6.51 3.28 -7.18
C HIS A 37 6.41 4.81 -7.32
N GLU A 38 5.23 5.38 -7.14
CA GLU A 38 5.02 6.83 -7.21
C GLU A 38 5.79 7.56 -6.09
N LEU A 39 5.84 6.99 -4.88
CA LEU A 39 6.63 7.53 -3.76
C LEU A 39 8.14 7.51 -4.05
N GLN A 40 8.63 6.56 -4.84
CA GLN A 40 10.02 6.57 -5.32
C GLN A 40 10.22 7.57 -6.45
N ALA A 41 9.23 7.76 -7.30
CA ALA A 41 9.30 8.69 -8.44
C ALA A 41 9.36 10.17 -8.01
N ILE A 42 8.93 10.51 -6.79
CA ILE A 42 9.02 11.88 -6.26
C ILE A 42 10.40 12.24 -5.70
N ASP A 43 11.30 11.28 -5.46
CA ASP A 43 12.63 11.55 -4.89
C ASP A 43 13.46 12.56 -5.73
N PRO A 44 13.51 12.46 -7.07
CA PRO A 44 14.13 13.48 -7.92
C PRO A 44 13.50 14.88 -7.78
N LEU A 45 12.18 14.97 -7.61
CA LEU A 45 11.48 16.26 -7.44
C LEU A 45 11.87 16.92 -6.11
N ILE A 46 12.07 16.11 -5.06
CA ILE A 46 12.54 16.59 -3.76
C ILE A 46 13.96 17.13 -3.88
N MET A 47 14.84 16.43 -4.61
CA MET A 47 16.21 16.88 -4.86
C MET A 47 16.25 18.18 -5.69
N GLU A 48 15.41 18.28 -6.72
CA GLU A 48 15.27 19.49 -7.52
C GLU A 48 14.83 20.67 -6.65
N ALA A 49 13.78 20.50 -5.84
CA ALA A 49 13.31 21.54 -4.92
C ALA A 49 14.38 21.93 -3.88
N ALA A 50 15.14 20.97 -3.37
CA ALA A 50 16.26 21.23 -2.47
C ALA A 50 17.37 22.06 -3.13
N SER A 51 17.66 21.81 -4.42
CA SER A 51 18.66 22.56 -5.17
C SER A 51 18.28 24.02 -5.43
N GLN A 52 16.97 24.30 -5.48
CA GLN A 52 16.42 25.65 -5.70
C GLN A 52 16.14 26.40 -4.39
N ALA A 53 16.38 25.78 -3.23
CA ALA A 53 16.07 26.37 -1.94
C ALA A 53 16.98 27.56 -1.61
N ASN A 54 16.42 28.62 -1.03
CA ASN A 54 17.18 29.76 -0.57
C ASN A 54 18.03 29.38 0.67
N PRO A 55 19.37 29.43 0.60
CA PRO A 55 20.22 29.16 1.74
C PRO A 55 20.08 30.23 2.84
N ASP A 56 19.73 31.46 2.53
CA ASP A 56 19.69 32.53 3.54
C ASP A 56 18.34 32.62 4.27
N ALA A 57 17.43 31.67 4.01
CA ALA A 57 16.14 31.62 4.68
C ALA A 57 16.28 31.35 6.18
N ARG A 58 15.64 32.20 7.00
CA ARG A 58 15.63 32.07 8.47
C ARG A 58 14.95 30.79 8.96
N VAL A 59 13.95 30.30 8.23
CA VAL A 59 13.30 29.01 8.46
C VAL A 59 13.43 28.22 7.18
N ARG A 60 14.06 27.06 7.26
CA ARG A 60 14.37 26.19 6.13
C ARG A 60 13.41 25.01 6.09
N PHE A 61 13.10 24.59 4.86
CA PHE A 61 12.42 23.33 4.64
C PHE A 61 13.44 22.18 4.73
N GLN A 62 13.17 21.22 5.60
CA GLN A 62 14.07 20.12 5.91
C GLN A 62 13.80 18.95 4.95
N TYR A 63 14.37 19.03 3.74
CA TYR A 63 14.16 18.02 2.69
C TYR A 63 14.57 16.60 3.13
N ASP A 64 15.63 16.46 3.92
CA ASP A 64 16.04 15.15 4.44
C ASP A 64 14.99 14.54 5.37
N TRP A 65 14.25 15.37 6.12
CA TRP A 65 13.19 14.91 7.01
C TRP A 65 11.97 14.44 6.24
N LEU A 66 11.62 15.15 5.16
CA LEU A 66 10.58 14.72 4.23
C LEU A 66 10.94 13.36 3.62
N ARG A 67 12.16 13.18 3.10
CA ARG A 67 12.61 11.91 2.51
C ARG A 67 12.54 10.75 3.50
N GLN A 68 12.99 10.97 4.74
CA GLN A 68 12.90 9.96 5.79
C GLN A 68 11.46 9.53 6.09
N ASP A 69 10.52 10.47 6.10
CA ASP A 69 9.10 10.15 6.34
C ASP A 69 8.48 9.43 5.13
N LEU A 70 8.84 9.80 3.90
CA LEU A 70 8.41 9.07 2.70
C LEU A 70 8.95 7.64 2.66
N ASP A 71 10.20 7.43 3.08
CA ASP A 71 10.78 6.09 3.22
C ASP A 71 10.04 5.25 4.28
N ARG A 72 9.64 5.85 5.41
CA ARG A 72 8.82 5.17 6.42
C ARG A 72 7.45 4.78 5.87
N ILE A 73 6.80 5.66 5.12
CA ILE A 73 5.52 5.37 4.47
C ILE A 73 5.69 4.20 3.49
N ARG A 74 6.73 4.26 2.63
CA ARG A 74 7.05 3.20 1.68
C ARG A 74 7.28 1.85 2.37
N LEU A 75 8.05 1.84 3.46
CA LEU A 75 8.31 0.65 4.24
C LEU A 75 7.02 0.09 4.87
N GLY A 76 6.18 0.94 5.46
CA GLY A 76 4.90 0.51 6.04
C GLY A 76 3.96 -0.12 5.02
N ILE A 77 3.92 0.42 3.79
CA ILE A 77 3.13 -0.18 2.70
C ILE A 77 3.74 -1.51 2.25
N GLN A 78 5.06 -1.57 2.06
CA GLN A 78 5.75 -2.80 1.65
C GLN A 78 5.55 -3.92 2.68
N GLU A 79 5.65 -3.61 3.98
CA GLU A 79 5.39 -4.58 5.05
C GLU A 79 3.96 -5.11 5.03
N HIS A 80 2.96 -4.27 4.75
CA HIS A 80 1.56 -4.70 4.60
C HIS A 80 1.38 -5.62 3.39
N VAL A 81 2.05 -5.34 2.27
CA VAL A 81 2.03 -6.20 1.08
C VAL A 81 2.71 -7.56 1.37
N ASP A 82 3.83 -7.54 2.09
CA ASP A 82 4.67 -8.73 2.34
C ASP A 82 4.11 -9.66 3.43
N THR A 83 3.41 -9.12 4.43
CA THR A 83 2.88 -9.92 5.55
C THR A 83 1.35 -9.74 5.66
N PRO A 84 0.53 -10.67 5.11
CA PRO A 84 -0.93 -10.55 5.11
C PRO A 84 -1.62 -10.64 6.48
N ARG A 85 -0.88 -10.76 7.60
CA ARG A 85 -1.33 -10.72 9.01
C ARG A 85 -0.18 -11.08 9.93
N SER A 86 0.17 -10.21 10.89
CA SER A 86 0.83 -10.54 12.17
C SER A 86 0.93 -9.26 13.02
N GLU A 87 -0.09 -9.04 13.88
CA GLU A 87 -0.18 -8.01 14.93
C GLU A 87 -0.11 -6.53 14.52
N PRO A 88 -0.80 -5.61 15.24
CA PRO A 88 -0.61 -4.18 15.05
C PRO A 88 0.83 -3.79 15.40
N ARG A 89 1.64 -3.49 14.39
CA ARG A 89 2.99 -2.96 14.60
C ARG A 89 2.92 -1.48 14.92
N THR A 90 3.66 -1.06 15.93
CA THR A 90 3.84 0.37 16.22
C THR A 90 4.97 0.90 15.34
N PHE A 91 4.60 1.70 14.35
CA PHE A 91 5.57 2.48 13.58
C PHE A 91 5.92 3.76 14.34
N PRO A 92 7.19 4.20 14.32
CA PRO A 92 7.55 5.52 14.83
C PRO A 92 6.71 6.59 14.12
N PRO A 93 6.28 7.65 14.83
CA PRO A 93 5.51 8.70 14.20
C PRO A 93 6.30 9.36 13.07
N LEU A 94 5.57 9.80 12.05
CA LEU A 94 6.10 10.75 11.08
C LEU A 94 6.42 12.05 11.81
N ARG A 95 7.50 12.72 11.40
CA ARG A 95 7.88 14.01 11.98
C ARG A 95 6.80 15.04 11.68
N GLY A 96 6.43 15.16 10.40
CA GLY A 96 5.42 16.12 9.93
C GLY A 96 5.81 17.60 10.08
N ASP A 97 6.83 17.94 10.86
CA ASP A 97 7.36 19.28 11.09
C ASP A 97 8.60 19.57 10.22
N TYR A 98 8.42 19.65 8.90
CA TYR A 98 9.54 19.84 7.97
C TYR A 98 10.13 21.27 7.96
N ARG A 99 9.87 22.09 8.97
CA ARG A 99 10.31 23.49 9.02
C ARG A 99 11.12 23.72 10.28
N ARG A 100 12.38 24.11 10.13
CA ARG A 100 13.26 24.50 11.24
C ARG A 100 14.06 25.74 10.91
#